data_AF-A0A939CDS1-F1
#
_entry.id   AF-A0A939CDS1-F1
#
_cell.length_a   1.000
_cell.length_b   1.000
_cell.length_c   1.000
_cell.angle_alpha   90.00
_cell.angle_beta   90.00
_cell.angle_gamma   90.00
#
_symmetry.space_group_name_H-M   'P 1'
#
loop_
_entity.id
_entity.type
_entity.pdbx_description
1 polymer ?
#
loop_
_entity_poly.entity_id
_entity_poly.type
_entity_poly.pdbx_seq_one_letter_code
_entity_poly.pdbx_strand_id
1 'polypeptide(L)'
;MNFKEAFEAMKHGEKVKLPGWNGYWCWDIDKQTIMIHCRPKDSDKGQGEVLDIRETQRVEYTFMHTQRDDWMIADEKNCGVLGGQSTFGFGDAIRYLKRGLKVARKGWNGKKQYIQLATGISYKTPDGEIVNCEHDAIGNMAIAFVGTSGVQMGWLASQADMLADDWTFA
;
A
#
# COMPACT_ATOMS: atom_id res chain seq x y z
N MET A 1 -14.44 5.34 -6.79
CA MET A 1 -14.90 6.44 -7.66
C MET A 1 -13.76 6.81 -8.57
N ASN A 2 -14.03 7.21 -9.81
CA ASN A 2 -12.97 7.66 -10.71
C ASN A 2 -12.47 9.05 -10.31
N PHE A 3 -11.35 9.48 -10.88
CA PHE A 3 -10.76 10.77 -10.51
C PHE A 3 -11.64 11.97 -10.87
N LYS A 4 -12.48 11.89 -11.92
CA LYS A 4 -13.43 12.96 -12.26
C LYS A 4 -14.43 13.15 -11.11
N GLU A 5 -14.99 12.05 -10.61
CA GLU A 5 -15.91 12.07 -9.46
C GLU A 5 -15.20 12.56 -8.19
N ALA A 6 -13.98 12.08 -7.93
CA ALA A 6 -13.18 12.53 -6.80
C ALA A 6 -12.85 14.03 -6.86
N PHE A 7 -12.53 14.55 -8.05
CA PHE A 7 -12.23 15.97 -8.25
C PHE A 7 -13.46 16.84 -8.05
N GLU A 8 -14.63 16.41 -8.53
CA GLU A 8 -15.87 17.12 -8.24
C GLU A 8 -16.22 17.04 -6.75
N ALA A 9 -16.03 15.91 -6.08
CA ALA A 9 -16.21 15.82 -4.62
C ALA A 9 -15.28 16.80 -3.88
N MET A 10 -14.00 16.88 -4.27
CA MET A 10 -13.04 17.83 -3.70
C MET A 10 -13.53 19.28 -3.79
N LYS A 11 -14.07 19.69 -4.94
CA LYS A 11 -14.63 21.05 -5.12
C LYS A 11 -15.85 21.33 -4.23
N HIS A 12 -16.56 20.29 -3.81
CA HIS A 12 -17.67 20.39 -2.86
C HIS A 12 -17.19 20.35 -1.38
N GLY A 13 -15.89 20.40 -1.14
CA GLY A 13 -15.31 20.43 0.20
C GLY A 13 -14.94 19.05 0.77
N GLU A 14 -15.16 17.98 0.00
CA GLU A 14 -14.79 16.65 0.44
C GLU A 14 -13.28 16.43 0.42
N LYS A 15 -12.79 15.61 1.34
CA LYS A 15 -11.43 15.07 1.31
C LYS A 15 -11.48 13.73 0.61
N VAL A 16 -10.55 13.46 -0.29
CA VAL A 16 -10.52 12.19 -1.04
C VAL A 16 -9.16 11.52 -0.95
N LYS A 17 -9.11 10.20 -1.12
CA LYS A 17 -7.87 9.44 -1.05
C LYS A 17 -7.96 8.17 -1.89
N LEU A 18 -6.80 7.55 -2.10
CA LEU A 18 -6.69 6.20 -2.63
C LEU A 18 -6.65 5.15 -1.50
N PRO A 19 -7.03 3.89 -1.79
CA PRO A 19 -6.88 2.79 -0.84
C PRO A 19 -5.44 2.68 -0.32
N GLY A 20 -5.29 2.43 0.97
CA GLY A 20 -4.00 2.31 1.64
C GLY A 20 -3.20 3.61 1.83
N TRP A 21 -3.60 4.69 1.17
CA TRP A 21 -2.91 5.98 1.31
C TRP A 21 -3.41 6.70 2.56
N ASN A 22 -2.50 7.04 3.47
CA ASN A 22 -2.87 7.66 4.74
C ASN A 22 -2.97 9.19 4.68
N GLY A 23 -2.66 9.77 3.52
CA GLY A 23 -2.95 11.16 3.20
C GLY A 23 -4.32 11.34 2.54
N TYR A 24 -4.65 12.58 2.21
CA TYR A 24 -5.83 12.93 1.43
C TYR A 24 -5.54 14.12 0.51
N TRP A 25 -6.41 14.27 -0.49
CA TRP A 25 -6.40 15.35 -1.48
C TRP A 25 -7.65 16.18 -1.22
N CYS A 26 -7.54 17.50 -1.32
CA CYS A 26 -8.66 18.42 -1.20
C CYS A 26 -8.49 19.61 -2.15
N TRP A 27 -9.59 20.27 -2.47
CA TRP A 27 -9.57 21.51 -3.26
C TRP A 27 -9.36 22.71 -2.35
N ASP A 28 -8.42 23.58 -2.72
CA ASP A 28 -8.24 24.90 -2.11
C ASP A 28 -8.87 25.95 -3.03
N ILE A 29 -9.93 26.60 -2.53
CA ILE A 29 -10.73 27.55 -3.31
C ILE A 29 -9.99 28.85 -3.59
N ASP A 30 -9.10 29.28 -2.69
CA ASP A 30 -8.37 30.53 -2.80
C ASP A 30 -7.21 30.38 -3.79
N LYS A 31 -6.53 29.24 -3.76
CA LYS A 31 -5.41 28.91 -4.66
C LYS A 31 -5.85 28.30 -5.99
N GLN A 32 -7.10 27.87 -6.09
CA GLN A 32 -7.68 27.16 -7.24
C GLN A 32 -6.85 25.93 -7.63
N THR A 33 -6.48 25.10 -6.65
CA THR A 33 -5.58 23.96 -6.86
C THR A 33 -5.96 22.79 -5.95
N ILE A 34 -5.39 21.62 -6.24
CA ILE A 34 -5.47 20.46 -5.35
C ILE A 34 -4.33 20.56 -4.33
N MET A 35 -4.68 20.53 -3.06
CA MET A 35 -3.74 20.39 -1.95
C MET A 35 -3.68 18.92 -1.55
N ILE A 36 -2.47 18.43 -1.38
CA ILE A 36 -2.14 17.04 -1.05
C ILE A 36 -1.59 17.02 0.36
N HIS A 37 -2.35 16.45 1.29
CA HIS A 37 -1.94 16.24 2.67
C HIS A 37 -1.26 14.88 2.79
N CYS A 38 0.06 14.89 3.02
CA CYS A 38 0.89 13.71 3.19
C CYS A 38 1.13 13.41 4.67
N ARG A 39 1.53 12.17 4.99
CA ARG A 39 2.15 11.92 6.30
C ARG A 39 3.53 12.57 6.33
N PRO A 40 4.04 12.97 7.51
CA PRO A 40 5.38 13.55 7.62
C PRO A 40 6.48 12.65 7.03
N LYS A 41 6.37 11.34 7.25
CA LYS A 41 7.31 10.33 6.74
C LYS A 41 7.19 10.02 5.24
N ASP A 42 6.09 10.43 4.61
CA ASP A 42 5.88 10.21 3.17
C ASP A 42 6.30 11.44 2.34
N SER A 43 6.65 12.54 2.99
CA SER A 43 7.06 13.79 2.35
C SER A 43 8.53 13.71 1.91
N ASP A 44 8.82 14.18 0.70
CA ASP A 44 10.21 14.27 0.24
C ASP A 44 11.00 15.30 1.05
N LYS A 45 12.32 15.13 1.14
CA LYS A 45 13.18 16.07 1.89
C LYS A 45 12.99 17.49 1.36
N GLY A 46 12.55 18.40 2.24
CA GLY A 46 12.29 19.80 1.90
C GLY A 46 10.85 20.11 1.48
N GLN A 47 9.96 19.12 1.39
CA GLN A 47 8.52 19.33 1.27
C GLN A 47 7.83 19.30 2.63
N GLY A 48 6.88 20.21 2.83
CA GLY A 48 6.00 20.22 4.00
C GLY A 48 4.96 19.09 3.95
N GLU A 49 4.22 18.95 5.05
CA GLU A 49 3.13 17.95 5.18
C GLU A 49 1.94 18.22 4.25
N VAL A 50 1.84 19.46 3.74
CA VAL A 50 0.82 19.88 2.78
C VAL A 50 1.53 20.41 1.54
N LEU A 51 1.21 19.80 0.40
CA LEU A 51 1.85 20.06 -0.89
C LEU A 51 0.80 20.55 -1.89
N ASP A 52 1.10 21.63 -2.60
CA ASP A 52 0.31 21.99 -3.79
C ASP A 52 0.63 21.00 -4.91
N ILE A 53 -0.38 20.44 -5.59
CA ILE A 53 -0.16 19.45 -6.66
C ILE A 53 0.79 19.97 -7.76
N ARG A 54 0.85 21.30 -7.97
CA ARG A 54 1.75 21.95 -8.94
C ARG A 54 3.23 21.87 -8.55
N GLU A 55 3.52 21.65 -7.27
CA GLU A 55 4.86 21.57 -6.70
C GLU A 55 5.35 20.12 -6.55
N THR A 56 4.57 19.13 -6.98
CA THR A 56 4.95 17.72 -6.92
C THR A 56 6.24 17.45 -7.69
N GLN A 57 7.22 16.87 -7.00
CA GLN A 57 8.45 16.39 -7.64
C GLN A 57 8.26 14.99 -8.24
N ARG A 58 7.15 14.32 -7.93
CA ARG A 58 6.82 12.95 -8.38
C ARG A 58 5.70 12.97 -9.42
N VAL A 59 5.90 13.73 -10.49
CA VAL A 59 4.86 14.01 -11.51
C VAL A 59 4.21 12.72 -12.03
N GLU A 60 5.00 11.76 -12.52
CA GLU A 60 4.49 10.48 -13.03
C GLU A 60 3.63 9.75 -11.99
N TYR A 61 4.11 9.65 -10.75
CA TYR A 61 3.38 9.01 -9.65
C TYR A 61 2.05 9.70 -9.36
N THR A 62 2.04 11.04 -9.31
CA THR A 62 0.83 11.84 -9.12
C THR A 62 -0.18 11.61 -10.26
N PHE A 63 0.26 11.62 -11.53
CA PHE A 63 -0.61 11.40 -12.68
C PHE A 63 -1.08 9.94 -12.81
N MET A 64 -0.31 8.96 -12.34
CA MET A 64 -0.78 7.58 -12.25
C MET A 64 -1.93 7.45 -11.25
N HIS A 65 -1.89 8.20 -10.14
CA HIS A 65 -2.98 8.21 -9.17
C HIS A 65 -4.27 8.79 -9.75
N THR A 66 -4.19 9.87 -10.53
CA THR A 66 -5.37 10.47 -11.18
C THR A 66 -6.01 9.56 -12.23
N GLN A 67 -5.35 8.47 -12.65
CA GLN A 67 -5.90 7.49 -13.57
C GLN A 67 -6.62 6.33 -12.86
N ARG A 68 -6.51 6.23 -11.53
CA ARG A 68 -7.19 5.18 -10.76
C ARG A 68 -8.69 5.44 -10.67
N ASP A 69 -9.45 4.36 -10.52
CA ASP A 69 -10.91 4.30 -10.44
C ASP A 69 -11.45 3.92 -9.04
N ASP A 70 -10.56 3.79 -8.08
CA ASP A 70 -10.84 3.34 -6.72
C ASP A 70 -10.67 4.43 -5.65
N TRP A 71 -10.80 5.70 -6.04
CA TRP A 71 -10.84 6.79 -5.08
C TRP A 71 -12.01 6.66 -4.11
N MET A 72 -11.85 7.18 -2.90
CA MET A 72 -12.85 7.18 -1.83
C MET A 72 -12.79 8.48 -1.02
N ILE A 73 -13.87 8.80 -0.33
CA ILE A 73 -13.88 9.89 0.65
C ILE A 73 -12.95 9.53 1.82
N ALA A 74 -12.12 10.48 2.22
CA ALA A 74 -11.24 10.37 3.38
C ALA A 74 -11.98 10.86 4.63
N ASP A 75 -11.98 10.03 5.67
CA ASP A 75 -12.59 10.35 6.96
C ASP A 75 -11.69 9.96 8.14
N GLU A 76 -12.17 10.22 9.35
CA GLU A 76 -11.49 9.92 10.62
C GLU A 76 -11.32 8.42 10.88
N LYS A 77 -11.97 7.54 10.10
CA LYS A 77 -11.87 6.09 10.24
C LYS A 77 -10.83 5.51 9.29
N ASN A 78 -10.76 6.03 8.07
CA ASN A 78 -9.99 5.43 6.98
C ASN A 78 -8.70 6.19 6.63
N CYS A 79 -8.47 7.41 7.13
CA CYS A 79 -7.33 8.24 6.74
C CYS A 79 -6.41 8.52 7.93
N GLY A 80 -5.13 8.14 7.83
CA GLY A 80 -4.17 8.27 8.93
C GLY A 80 -3.91 9.72 9.37
N VAL A 81 -3.86 10.67 8.44
CA VAL A 81 -3.73 12.11 8.76
C VAL A 81 -4.97 12.64 9.51
N LEU A 82 -6.11 11.95 9.39
CA LEU A 82 -7.35 12.28 10.11
C LEU A 82 -7.57 11.41 11.36
N GLY A 83 -6.57 10.61 11.79
CA GLY A 83 -6.65 9.74 12.97
C GLY A 83 -7.12 8.31 12.70
N GLY A 84 -7.50 8.00 11.45
CA GLY A 84 -7.96 6.68 11.05
C GLY A 84 -6.85 5.72 10.65
N GLN A 85 -7.24 4.57 10.08
CA GLN A 85 -6.30 3.59 9.55
C GLN A 85 -6.70 3.15 8.14
N SER A 86 -5.83 3.43 7.17
CA SER A 86 -6.05 3.00 5.80
C SER A 86 -5.95 1.49 5.66
N THR A 87 -6.87 0.91 4.91
CA THR A 87 -6.77 -0.46 4.39
C THR A 87 -6.76 -0.45 2.87
N PHE A 88 -6.39 -1.58 2.27
CA PHE A 88 -6.37 -1.79 0.84
C PHE A 88 -6.75 -3.24 0.49
N GLY A 89 -7.03 -3.49 -0.78
CA GLY A 89 -7.35 -4.82 -1.29
C GLY A 89 -6.12 -5.67 -1.59
N PHE A 90 -6.34 -6.95 -1.88
CA PHE A 90 -5.27 -7.90 -2.19
C PHE A 90 -4.36 -7.48 -3.36
N GLY A 91 -4.94 -6.89 -4.42
CA GLY A 91 -4.15 -6.42 -5.57
C GLY A 91 -3.11 -5.36 -5.18
N ASP A 92 -3.48 -4.42 -4.31
CA ASP A 92 -2.56 -3.45 -3.74
C ASP A 92 -1.55 -4.12 -2.81
N ALA A 93 -1.95 -5.11 -2.01
CA ALA A 93 -1.04 -5.88 -1.18
C ALA A 93 0.09 -6.52 -2.00
N ILE A 94 -0.23 -7.16 -3.14
CA ILE A 94 0.77 -7.70 -4.07
C ILE A 94 1.64 -6.61 -4.68
N ARG A 95 1.05 -5.46 -5.08
CA ARG A 95 1.81 -4.32 -5.61
C ARG A 95 2.83 -3.80 -4.59
N TYR A 96 2.46 -3.72 -3.31
CA TYR A 96 3.34 -3.28 -2.24
C TYR A 96 4.42 -4.31 -1.90
N LEU A 97 4.09 -5.61 -1.92
CA LEU A 97 5.08 -6.69 -1.77
C LEU A 97 6.16 -6.64 -2.84
N LYS A 98 5.80 -6.43 -4.10
CA LYS A 98 6.76 -6.26 -5.21
C LYS A 98 7.67 -5.05 -5.04
N ARG A 99 7.27 -4.07 -4.23
CA ARG A 99 8.07 -2.89 -3.85
C ARG A 99 8.90 -3.12 -2.57
N GLY A 100 8.93 -4.35 -2.04
CA GLY A 100 9.66 -4.70 -0.83
C GLY A 100 8.97 -4.28 0.47
N LEU A 101 7.72 -3.83 0.42
CA LEU A 101 6.95 -3.45 1.61
C LEU A 101 6.33 -4.69 2.26
N LYS A 102 6.22 -4.65 3.59
CA LYS A 102 5.57 -5.68 4.39
C LYS A 102 4.09 -5.35 4.55
N VAL A 103 3.23 -6.35 4.39
CA VAL A 103 1.78 -6.18 4.48
C VAL A 103 1.17 -7.27 5.34
N ALA A 104 0.05 -6.96 5.98
CA ALA A 104 -0.67 -7.86 6.88
C ALA A 104 -2.17 -7.68 6.69
N ARG A 105 -2.97 -8.58 7.26
CA ARG A 105 -4.42 -8.40 7.38
C ARG A 105 -4.81 -8.08 8.81
N LYS A 106 -5.81 -7.21 8.99
CA LYS A 106 -6.37 -6.93 10.33
C LYS A 106 -6.99 -8.17 10.97
N GLY A 107 -7.63 -9.01 10.15
CA GLY A 107 -8.30 -10.24 10.60
C GLY A 107 -7.39 -11.44 10.84
N TRP A 108 -6.07 -11.33 10.69
CA TRP A 108 -5.18 -12.45 10.97
C TRP A 108 -5.04 -12.73 12.47
N ASN A 109 -5.05 -14.03 12.81
CA ASN A 109 -4.95 -14.51 14.19
C ASN A 109 -3.50 -14.51 14.66
N GLY A 110 -2.99 -13.35 15.07
CA GLY A 110 -1.72 -13.24 15.77
C GLY A 110 -1.14 -11.83 15.74
N LYS A 111 -0.52 -11.40 16.85
CA LYS A 111 0.19 -10.12 16.90
C LYS A 111 1.41 -10.19 15.97
N LYS A 112 1.62 -9.14 15.17
CA LYS A 112 2.81 -8.95 14.30
C LYS A 112 2.96 -10.00 13.20
N GLN A 113 1.86 -10.62 12.75
CA GLN A 113 1.88 -11.46 11.56
C GLN A 113 1.89 -10.59 10.30
N TYR A 114 2.71 -10.95 9.31
CA TYR A 114 2.79 -10.23 8.04
C TYR A 114 3.34 -11.14 6.93
N ILE A 115 3.16 -10.73 5.69
CA ILE A 115 3.85 -11.31 4.54
C ILE A 115 4.86 -10.32 3.97
N GLN A 116 5.92 -10.86 3.38
CA GLN A 116 6.96 -10.11 2.68
C GLN A 116 7.45 -10.89 1.46
N LEU A 117 7.96 -10.18 0.45
CA LEU A 117 8.65 -10.82 -0.66
C LEU A 117 10.06 -11.21 -0.22
N ALA A 118 10.38 -12.49 -0.30
CA ALA A 118 11.71 -13.02 -0.03
C ALA A 118 12.44 -13.33 -1.35
N THR A 119 13.76 -13.13 -1.33
CA THR A 119 14.69 -13.41 -2.43
C THR A 119 15.90 -14.17 -1.87
N GLY A 120 16.63 -14.90 -2.72
CA GLY A 120 17.85 -15.62 -2.28
C GLY A 120 17.57 -16.80 -1.34
N ILE A 121 16.46 -17.48 -1.58
CA ILE A 121 15.97 -18.66 -0.89
C ILE A 121 16.82 -19.88 -1.27
N SER A 122 17.23 -20.61 -0.24
CA SER A 122 17.93 -21.88 -0.37
C SER A 122 17.46 -22.86 0.71
N TYR A 123 17.60 -24.16 0.45
CA TYR A 123 17.43 -25.20 1.47
C TYR A 123 18.63 -26.15 1.49
N LYS A 124 18.77 -26.91 2.58
CA LYS A 124 19.79 -27.94 2.71
C LYS A 124 19.14 -29.32 2.63
N THR A 125 19.63 -30.18 1.75
CA THR A 125 19.17 -31.57 1.63
C THR A 125 19.63 -32.41 2.83
N PRO A 126 19.05 -33.60 3.06
CA PRO A 126 19.55 -34.52 4.09
C PRO A 126 21.03 -34.89 3.93
N ASP A 127 21.53 -34.94 2.69
CA ASP A 127 22.94 -35.24 2.36
C ASP A 127 23.87 -34.03 2.54
N GLY A 128 23.30 -32.88 2.86
CA GLY A 128 24.03 -31.66 3.18
C GLY A 128 24.32 -30.71 2.01
N GLU A 129 23.79 -31.01 0.84
CA GLU A 129 23.85 -30.12 -0.34
C GLU A 129 22.97 -28.88 -0.12
N ILE A 130 23.48 -27.72 -0.49
CA ILE A 130 22.70 -26.47 -0.50
C ILE A 130 22.10 -26.31 -1.89
N VAL A 131 20.77 -26.28 -1.97
CA VAL A 131 20.02 -26.08 -3.21
C VAL A 131 19.43 -24.68 -3.20
N ASN A 132 19.75 -23.90 -4.24
CA ASN A 132 19.14 -22.59 -4.48
C ASN A 132 17.81 -22.76 -5.22
N CYS A 133 16.76 -22.12 -4.72
CA CYS A 133 15.40 -22.25 -5.25
C CYS A 133 15.17 -21.36 -6.48
N GLU A 134 15.89 -21.59 -7.58
CA GLU A 134 15.61 -20.91 -8.85
C GLU A 134 14.40 -21.52 -9.57
N HIS A 135 13.54 -20.68 -10.12
CA HIS A 135 12.37 -21.11 -10.91
C HIS A 135 12.21 -20.22 -12.15
N ASP A 136 12.05 -20.81 -13.33
CA ASP A 136 12.06 -20.10 -14.62
C ASP A 136 11.08 -18.91 -14.69
N ALA A 137 9.90 -19.03 -14.08
CA ALA A 137 8.87 -17.98 -14.14
C ALA A 137 9.06 -16.82 -13.16
N ILE A 138 9.68 -17.04 -12.00
CA ILE A 138 9.72 -16.08 -10.89
C ILE A 138 11.12 -15.84 -10.34
N GLY A 139 12.14 -16.49 -10.91
CA GLY A 139 13.49 -16.55 -10.35
C GLY A 139 13.49 -17.11 -8.92
N ASN A 140 14.46 -16.68 -8.14
CA ASN A 140 14.53 -17.00 -6.73
C ASN A 140 13.72 -16.03 -5.88
N MET A 141 12.40 -16.21 -5.92
CA MET A 141 11.45 -15.43 -5.13
C MET A 141 10.35 -16.31 -4.53
N ALA A 142 9.90 -15.95 -3.34
CA ALA A 142 8.66 -16.46 -2.77
C ALA A 142 8.07 -15.44 -1.80
N ILE A 143 6.76 -15.51 -1.57
CA ILE A 143 6.15 -14.77 -0.47
C ILE A 143 6.41 -15.57 0.82
N ALA A 144 7.02 -14.92 1.81
CA ALA A 144 7.23 -15.48 3.14
C ALA A 144 6.12 -14.98 4.07
N PHE A 145 5.49 -15.90 4.80
CA PHE A 145 4.59 -15.58 5.90
C PHE A 145 5.38 -15.60 7.20
N VAL A 146 5.44 -14.46 7.88
CA VAL A 146 6.07 -14.32 9.19
C VAL A 146 4.96 -14.43 10.22
N GLY A 147 4.85 -15.62 10.81
CA GLY A 147 3.87 -15.96 11.84
C GLY A 147 4.44 -15.83 13.25
N THR A 148 3.60 -16.20 14.22
CA THR A 148 4.03 -16.30 15.64
C THR A 148 4.94 -17.50 15.90
N SER A 149 4.88 -18.53 15.05
CA SER A 149 5.66 -19.76 15.18
C SER A 149 6.91 -19.79 14.30
N GLY A 150 7.22 -18.68 13.61
CA GLY A 150 8.36 -18.57 12.70
C GLY A 150 7.96 -18.16 11.30
N VAL A 151 8.88 -18.38 10.36
CA VAL A 151 8.74 -17.99 8.95
C VAL A 151 8.36 -19.22 8.13
N GLN A 152 7.27 -19.11 7.37
CA GLN A 152 6.87 -20.10 6.38
C GLN A 152 7.10 -19.54 4.97
N MET A 153 7.99 -20.18 4.21
CA MET A 153 8.26 -19.83 2.82
C MET A 153 7.18 -20.38 1.89
N GLY A 154 6.86 -19.66 0.82
CA GLY A 154 5.87 -20.09 -0.17
C GLY A 154 4.43 -19.96 0.34
N TRP A 155 4.12 -18.83 0.98
CA TRP A 155 2.77 -18.55 1.45
C TRP A 155 1.76 -18.60 0.29
N LEU A 156 0.71 -19.40 0.47
CA LEU A 156 -0.40 -19.53 -0.45
C LEU A 156 -1.56 -18.66 0.04
N ALA A 157 -1.94 -17.65 -0.75
CA ALA A 157 -3.11 -16.83 -0.45
C ALA A 157 -4.38 -17.68 -0.48
N SER A 158 -5.20 -17.61 0.56
CA SER A 158 -6.53 -18.22 0.55
C SER A 158 -7.52 -17.37 -0.25
N GLN A 159 -8.68 -17.94 -0.61
CA GLN A 159 -9.79 -17.17 -1.18
C GLN A 159 -10.19 -16.00 -0.27
N ALA A 160 -10.15 -16.20 1.05
CA ALA A 160 -10.45 -15.14 2.02
C ALA A 160 -9.39 -14.02 2.00
N ASP A 161 -8.13 -14.34 1.71
CA ASP A 161 -7.06 -13.35 1.59
C ASP A 161 -7.19 -12.54 0.30
N MET A 162 -7.52 -13.21 -0.80
CA MET A 162 -7.70 -12.59 -2.12
C MET A 162 -8.92 -11.66 -2.19
N LEU A 163 -9.99 -12.00 -1.49
CA LEU A 163 -11.26 -11.24 -1.48
C LEU A 163 -11.34 -10.17 -0.38
N ALA A 164 -10.30 -10.01 0.43
CA ALA A 164 -10.32 -9.09 1.55
C ALA A 164 -9.84 -7.68 1.21
N ASP A 165 -10.46 -6.70 1.86
CA ASP A 165 -10.12 -5.26 1.80
C ASP A 165 -9.54 -4.73 3.12
N ASP A 166 -9.18 -5.63 4.03
CA ASP A 166 -8.61 -5.31 5.35
C ASP A 166 -7.08 -5.40 5.39
N TRP A 167 -6.42 -5.37 4.22
CA TRP A 167 -4.96 -5.36 4.17
C TRP A 167 -4.40 -4.03 4.65
N THR A 168 -3.29 -4.09 5.39
CA THR A 168 -2.56 -2.95 5.92
C THR A 168 -1.06 -3.14 5.74
N PHE A 169 -0.28 -2.07 5.90
CA PHE A 169 1.15 -2.20 6.11
C PHE A 169 1.43 -2.80 7.49
N ALA A 170 2.49 -3.60 7.58
CA ALA A 170 2.96 -4.23 8.82
C ALA A 170 4.04 -3.42 9.54
#